data_AF-A0A958J3W3-F1
#
_entry.id   AF-A0A958J3W3-F1
#
_cell.length_a   1.000
_cell.length_b   1.000
_cell.length_c   1.000
_cell.angle_alpha   90.00
_cell.angle_beta   90.00
_cell.angle_gamma   90.00
#
_symmetry.space_group_name_H-M   'P 1'
#
loop_
_entity.id
_entity.type
_entity.pdbx_description
1 polymer ?
#
loop_
_entity_poly.entity_id
_entity_poly.type
_entity_poly.pdbx_seq_one_letter_code
_entity_poly.pdbx_strand_id
1 'polypeptide(L)'
;AFRILGEGQLSLTKFLLITDAAIDLRNFRMVLEHVLARADFRSDLYIFGHLSMDTLDYTGPTVNLGSKGVLLGVGDALRDLPREFTGDPPPGVKNVQVFCGGCLVVDGPSYNSSADFGTLLAQIESLATWPLVVLVDDVSATCLSTESFLWTTFTRFEPAADIKSQQQRVEKNHVMHYRPIVIDARMKPWYPDEVTCYPDVAKKASARWREYFPEGF
;
A
#
# COMPACT_ATOMS: atom_id res chain seq x y z
N ALA A 1 5.29 9.72 15.43
CA ALA A 1 5.37 8.32 15.01
C ALA A 1 5.29 7.35 16.18
N PHE A 2 6.35 7.21 17.00
CA PHE A 2 6.41 6.15 18.04
C PHE A 2 5.29 6.18 19.08
N ARG A 3 4.78 7.37 19.44
CA ARG A 3 3.60 7.47 20.33
C ARG A 3 2.39 6.74 19.74
N ILE A 4 2.05 7.03 18.47
CA ILE A 4 0.94 6.39 17.75
C ILE A 4 1.17 4.88 17.67
N LEU A 5 2.36 4.44 17.25
CA LEU A 5 2.66 3.01 17.10
C LEU A 5 2.73 2.22 18.41
N GLY A 6 2.79 2.89 19.57
CA GLY A 6 2.89 2.26 20.89
C GLY A 6 1.71 2.51 21.82
N GLU A 7 0.64 3.19 21.38
CA GLU A 7 -0.43 3.64 22.27
C GLU A 7 -1.76 2.95 21.97
N GLY A 8 -2.21 2.10 22.91
CA GLY A 8 -3.57 1.54 22.91
C GLY A 8 -3.98 0.93 21.56
N GLN A 9 -5.16 1.30 21.07
CA GLN A 9 -5.67 0.85 19.77
C GLN A 9 -4.83 1.33 18.58
N LEU A 10 -4.14 2.47 18.70
CA LEU A 10 -3.30 3.00 17.63
C LEU A 10 -2.06 2.12 17.38
N SER A 11 -1.67 1.30 18.37
CA SER A 11 -0.56 0.36 18.20
C SER A 11 -0.80 -0.68 17.10
N LEU A 12 -2.05 -0.90 16.67
CA LEU A 12 -2.39 -1.79 15.55
C LEU A 12 -2.10 -1.19 14.17
N THR A 13 -1.78 0.11 14.08
CA THR A 13 -1.42 0.78 12.83
C THR A 13 -0.28 0.05 12.10
N LYS A 14 -0.51 -0.35 10.85
CA LYS A 14 0.49 -0.99 9.99
C LYS A 14 1.45 0.01 9.37
N PHE A 15 0.91 1.07 8.78
CA PHE A 15 1.68 2.04 8.03
C PHE A 15 1.19 3.45 8.36
N LEU A 16 2.13 4.35 8.63
CA LEU A 16 1.83 5.73 9.01
C LEU A 16 2.44 6.70 8.00
N LEU A 17 1.60 7.51 7.37
CA LEU A 17 2.05 8.68 6.62
C LEU A 17 2.04 9.89 7.56
N ILE A 18 3.13 10.65 7.58
CA ILE A 18 3.27 11.86 8.42
C ILE A 18 3.45 13.08 7.51
N THR A 19 2.68 14.13 7.78
CA THR A 19 2.80 15.44 7.14
C THR A 19 2.75 16.52 8.20
N ASP A 20 3.38 17.66 7.93
CA ASP A 20 3.35 18.89 8.71
C ASP A 20 2.35 19.93 8.16
N ALA A 21 1.67 19.61 7.06
CA ALA A 21 0.71 20.51 6.42
C ALA A 21 -0.73 20.29 6.91
N ALA A 22 -1.47 21.40 7.03
CA ALA A 22 -2.91 21.39 7.29
C ALA A 22 -3.68 21.08 6.00
N ILE A 23 -3.82 19.80 5.67
CA ILE A 23 -4.57 19.29 4.50
C ILE A 23 -5.74 18.41 4.93
N ASP A 24 -6.74 18.25 4.06
CA ASP A 24 -7.86 17.35 4.34
C ASP A 24 -7.42 15.89 4.26
N LEU A 25 -7.23 15.27 5.43
CA LEU A 25 -6.79 13.88 5.53
C LEU A 25 -7.79 12.87 4.96
N ARG A 26 -9.06 13.27 4.74
CA ARG A 26 -10.06 12.42 4.08
C ARG A 26 -9.83 12.32 2.57
N ASN A 27 -9.14 13.29 1.97
CA ASN A 27 -8.71 13.22 0.59
C ASN A 27 -7.35 12.50 0.51
N PHE A 28 -7.39 11.16 0.55
CA PHE A 28 -6.17 10.36 0.59
C PHE A 28 -5.26 10.59 -0.63
N ARG A 29 -5.81 10.86 -1.83
CA ARG A 29 -4.98 11.20 -3.00
C ARG A 29 -4.15 12.46 -2.75
N MET A 30 -4.76 13.51 -2.19
CA MET A 30 -4.04 14.73 -1.81
C MET A 30 -2.98 14.47 -0.75
N VAL A 31 -3.30 13.65 0.27
CA VAL A 31 -2.34 13.27 1.31
C VAL A 31 -1.14 12.52 0.72
N LEU A 32 -1.39 11.53 -0.14
CA LEU A 32 -0.36 10.71 -0.75
C LEU A 32 0.52 11.56 -1.68
N GLU A 33 -0.06 12.40 -2.54
CA GLU A 33 0.69 13.35 -3.37
C GLU A 33 1.55 14.30 -2.51
N HIS A 34 0.98 14.86 -1.44
CA HIS A 34 1.71 15.76 -0.56
C HIS A 34 2.94 15.09 0.05
N VAL A 35 2.78 13.86 0.53
CA VAL A 35 3.86 13.07 1.14
C VAL A 35 4.90 12.65 0.10
N LEU A 36 4.49 12.12 -1.05
CA LEU A 36 5.40 11.66 -2.10
C LEU A 36 6.22 12.80 -2.72
N ALA A 37 5.69 14.02 -2.75
CA ALA A 37 6.45 15.19 -3.20
C ALA A 37 7.60 15.57 -2.25
N ARG A 38 7.50 15.21 -0.96
CA ARG A 38 8.42 15.64 0.12
C ARG A 38 9.34 14.55 0.65
N ALA A 39 8.90 13.29 0.65
CA ALA A 39 9.64 12.22 1.30
C ALA A 39 10.94 11.86 0.55
N ASP A 40 12.10 11.97 1.17
CA ASP A 40 13.32 11.28 0.71
C ASP A 40 13.37 9.88 1.30
N PHE A 41 13.04 8.85 0.51
CA PHE A 41 13.02 7.46 0.97
C PHE A 41 14.37 6.92 1.51
N ARG A 42 15.46 7.67 1.34
CA ARG A 42 16.77 7.34 1.92
C ARG A 42 16.89 7.73 3.41
N SER A 43 16.01 8.58 3.92
CA SER A 43 16.01 9.05 5.31
C SER A 43 14.63 9.03 5.98
N ASP A 44 13.57 9.07 5.18
CA ASP A 44 12.21 9.37 5.62
C ASP A 44 11.29 8.16 5.62
N LEU A 45 11.75 7.02 5.08
CA LEU A 45 11.08 5.74 5.17
C LEU A 45 11.71 4.89 6.27
N TYR A 46 10.94 4.63 7.32
CA TYR A 46 11.33 3.76 8.42
C TYR A 46 10.52 2.48 8.36
N ILE A 47 11.21 1.34 8.38
CA ILE A 47 10.60 0.02 8.44
C ILE A 47 11.07 -0.66 9.73
N PHE A 48 10.11 -1.13 10.51
CA PHE A 48 10.35 -1.78 11.80
C PHE A 48 9.86 -3.22 11.72
N GLY A 49 10.79 -4.17 11.54
CA GLY A 49 10.49 -5.60 11.58
C GLY A 49 10.31 -6.14 12.99
N HIS A 50 9.76 -7.35 13.09
CA HIS A 50 9.61 -8.10 14.34
C HIS A 50 8.76 -7.39 15.40
N LEU A 51 7.63 -6.83 14.97
CA LEU A 51 6.68 -6.13 15.84
C LEU A 51 5.37 -6.92 16.02
N SER A 52 4.62 -6.57 17.07
CA SER A 52 3.25 -7.04 17.24
C SER A 52 2.30 -6.41 16.21
N MET A 53 1.39 -7.21 15.68
CA MET A 53 0.39 -6.84 14.68
C MET A 53 -1.02 -7.32 15.08
N ASP A 54 -2.02 -6.83 14.36
CA ASP A 54 -3.42 -7.24 14.50
C ASP A 54 -3.57 -8.75 14.25
N THR A 55 -4.41 -9.42 15.03
CA THR A 55 -4.70 -10.84 14.90
C THR A 55 -5.35 -11.19 13.55
N LEU A 56 -6.07 -10.25 12.93
CA LEU A 56 -6.68 -10.42 11.61
C LEU A 56 -5.76 -9.96 10.47
N ASP A 57 -4.53 -9.54 10.78
CA ASP A 57 -3.53 -9.24 9.78
C ASP A 57 -2.71 -10.49 9.44
N TYR A 58 -3.11 -11.15 8.36
CA TYR A 58 -2.47 -12.37 7.86
C TYR A 58 -1.26 -12.07 6.96
N THR A 59 -0.85 -10.80 6.82
CA THR A 59 0.28 -10.43 5.96
C THR A 59 1.64 -10.80 6.55
N GLY A 60 1.70 -10.89 7.89
CA GLY A 60 2.89 -11.23 8.66
C GLY A 60 3.35 -12.69 8.53
N PRO A 61 4.58 -13.00 9.00
CA PRO A 61 5.13 -14.35 8.97
C PRO A 61 4.37 -15.35 9.87
N THR A 62 3.71 -14.84 10.91
CA THR A 62 2.88 -15.62 11.85
C THR A 62 1.83 -14.70 12.46
N VAL A 63 0.74 -15.27 12.99
CA VAL A 63 -0.35 -14.50 13.63
C VAL A 63 0.20 -13.60 14.75
N ASN A 64 -0.26 -12.36 14.79
CA ASN A 64 0.16 -11.30 15.72
C ASN A 64 1.60 -10.79 15.55
N LEU A 65 2.38 -11.27 14.58
CA LEU A 65 3.74 -10.77 14.31
C LEU A 65 3.82 -10.22 12.88
N GLY A 66 4.56 -9.14 12.71
CA GLY A 66 4.84 -8.56 11.39
C GLY A 66 5.77 -7.37 11.50
N SER A 67 5.55 -6.38 10.64
CA SER A 67 6.31 -5.14 10.63
C SER A 67 5.40 -3.94 10.44
N LYS A 68 5.95 -2.77 10.77
CA LYS A 68 5.29 -1.48 10.59
C LYS A 68 6.17 -0.56 9.76
N GLY A 69 5.53 0.36 9.05
CA GLY A 69 6.22 1.38 8.28
C GLY A 69 5.80 2.79 8.68
N VAL A 70 6.73 3.74 8.56
CA VAL A 70 6.47 5.17 8.70
C VAL A 70 7.12 5.88 7.52
N LEU A 71 6.36 6.71 6.81
CA LEU A 71 6.86 7.57 5.76
C LEU A 71 6.65 9.04 6.15
N LEU A 72 7.75 9.78 6.23
CA LEU A 72 7.72 11.21 6.54
C LEU A 72 7.63 12.01 5.22
N GLY A 73 6.60 12.85 5.11
CA GLY A 73 6.41 13.81 4.03
C GLY A 73 6.30 15.21 4.58
N VAL A 74 7.35 15.66 5.26
CA VAL A 74 7.43 16.95 5.97
C VAL A 74 8.44 17.87 5.27
N GLY A 75 8.33 19.18 5.50
CA GLY A 75 9.23 20.18 4.91
C GLY A 75 8.88 20.56 3.47
N ASP A 76 9.89 21.05 2.74
CA ASP A 76 9.72 21.52 1.36
C ASP A 76 9.60 20.38 0.36
N ALA A 77 8.87 20.61 -0.73
CA ALA A 77 8.78 19.64 -1.82
C ALA A 77 10.16 19.42 -2.47
N LEU A 78 10.54 18.15 -2.62
CA LEU A 78 11.81 17.73 -3.21
C LEU A 78 11.71 17.44 -4.70
N ARG A 79 10.50 17.29 -5.23
CA ARG A 79 10.24 16.88 -6.63
C ARG A 79 8.84 17.25 -7.09
N ASP A 80 8.71 17.42 -8.40
CA ASP A 80 7.44 17.29 -9.09
C ASP A 80 7.05 15.82 -9.26
N LEU A 81 5.75 15.56 -9.29
CA LEU A 81 5.21 14.21 -9.38
C LEU A 81 4.76 13.89 -10.80
N PRO A 82 5.14 12.73 -11.38
CA PRO A 82 4.57 12.28 -12.63
C PRO A 82 3.06 12.03 -12.47
N ARG A 83 2.27 12.43 -13.46
CA ARG A 83 0.80 12.34 -13.43
C ARG A 83 0.22 11.50 -14.56
N GLU A 84 1.05 11.13 -15.53
CA GLU A 84 0.67 10.34 -16.69
C GLU A 84 1.76 9.29 -16.94
N PHE A 85 1.34 8.08 -17.28
CA PHE A 85 2.23 7.04 -17.76
C PHE A 85 2.15 7.01 -19.28
N THR A 86 3.30 7.07 -19.95
CA THR A 86 3.40 7.06 -21.40
C THR A 86 4.30 5.93 -21.86
N GLY A 87 3.91 5.23 -22.93
CA GLY A 87 4.66 4.12 -23.50
C GLY A 87 4.00 2.77 -23.23
N ASP A 88 4.71 1.71 -23.59
CA ASP A 88 4.22 0.34 -23.42
C ASP A 88 4.34 -0.12 -21.96
N PRO A 89 3.42 -0.97 -21.48
CA PRO A 89 3.56 -1.62 -20.18
C PRO A 89 4.92 -2.34 -20.04
N PRO A 90 5.56 -2.26 -18.87
CA PRO A 90 6.81 -3.00 -18.63
C PRO A 90 6.68 -4.51 -18.85
N PRO A 91 7.79 -5.23 -19.12
CA PRO A 91 7.76 -6.68 -19.25
C PRO A 91 7.09 -7.37 -18.04
N GLY A 92 6.10 -8.24 -18.31
CA GLY A 92 5.33 -8.95 -17.30
C GLY A 92 4.14 -8.18 -16.73
N VAL A 93 4.07 -6.86 -16.96
CA VAL A 93 2.92 -6.02 -16.63
C VAL A 93 1.94 -6.02 -17.80
N LYS A 94 0.64 -6.16 -17.51
CA LYS A 94 -0.44 -6.12 -18.52
C LYS A 94 -1.18 -4.79 -18.47
N ASN A 95 -1.49 -4.31 -17.27
CA ASN A 95 -2.24 -3.09 -17.05
C ASN A 95 -1.44 -2.11 -16.18
N VAL A 96 -1.55 -0.84 -16.52
CA VAL A 96 -0.91 0.28 -15.82
C VAL A 96 -1.95 1.38 -15.64
N GLN A 97 -2.09 1.89 -14.42
CA GLN A 97 -2.98 3.01 -14.13
C GLN A 97 -2.36 3.96 -13.10
N VAL A 98 -2.50 5.26 -13.32
CA VAL A 98 -2.09 6.28 -12.36
C VAL A 98 -3.20 6.44 -11.32
N PHE A 99 -2.89 6.19 -10.04
CA PHE A 99 -3.86 6.38 -8.95
C PHE A 99 -3.97 7.86 -8.53
N CYS A 100 -2.81 8.51 -8.40
CA CYS A 100 -2.62 9.95 -8.17
C CYS A 100 -1.21 10.34 -8.62
N GLY A 101 -0.86 11.63 -8.54
CA GLY A 101 0.51 12.08 -8.81
C GLY A 101 1.55 11.26 -8.04
N GLY A 102 2.53 10.72 -8.74
CA GLY A 102 3.64 9.97 -8.16
C GLY A 102 3.32 8.55 -7.70
N CYS A 103 2.09 8.07 -7.84
CA CYS A 103 1.68 6.71 -7.50
C CYS A 103 1.12 5.98 -8.72
N LEU A 104 1.88 5.00 -9.19
CA LEU A 104 1.46 4.09 -10.27
C LEU A 104 0.91 2.79 -9.67
N VAL A 105 -0.12 2.22 -10.28
CA VAL A 105 -0.66 0.90 -9.97
C VAL A 105 -0.48 0.02 -11.18
N VAL A 106 0.10 -1.16 -10.98
CA VAL A 106 0.39 -2.13 -12.05
C VAL A 106 0.01 -3.53 -11.61
N ASP A 107 -0.30 -4.39 -12.58
CA ASP A 107 -0.42 -5.83 -12.34
C ASP A 107 0.86 -6.57 -12.74
N GLY A 108 0.84 -7.89 -12.53
CA GLY A 108 1.93 -8.77 -12.93
C GLY A 108 1.52 -10.24 -12.88
N PRO A 109 2.48 -11.16 -13.00
CA PRO A 109 2.26 -12.57 -12.67
C PRO A 109 1.73 -12.72 -11.24
N SER A 110 0.97 -13.78 -10.97
CA SER A 110 0.56 -14.10 -9.59
C SER A 110 1.79 -14.29 -8.68
N TYR A 111 1.62 -14.09 -7.38
CA TYR A 111 2.72 -14.30 -6.42
C TYR A 111 3.30 -15.72 -6.50
N ASN A 112 2.44 -16.74 -6.69
CA ASN A 112 2.86 -18.13 -6.90
C ASN A 112 3.73 -18.33 -8.15
N SER A 113 3.45 -17.58 -9.21
CA SER A 113 4.18 -17.70 -10.48
C SER A 113 5.54 -16.99 -10.43
N SER A 114 5.64 -15.87 -9.71
CA SER A 114 6.89 -15.13 -9.51
C SER A 114 6.80 -14.29 -8.23
N ALA A 115 7.32 -14.85 -7.14
CA ALA A 115 7.39 -14.19 -5.84
C ALA A 115 8.36 -13.00 -5.85
N ASP A 116 9.34 -13.00 -6.74
CA ASP A 116 10.37 -11.97 -6.90
C ASP A 116 9.98 -10.82 -7.84
N PHE A 117 8.80 -10.90 -8.49
CA PHE A 117 8.38 -9.91 -9.49
C PHE A 117 8.41 -8.47 -8.97
N GLY A 118 8.01 -8.21 -7.72
CA GLY A 118 8.09 -6.86 -7.13
C GLY A 118 9.53 -6.32 -7.06
N THR A 119 10.53 -7.19 -6.83
CA THR A 119 11.94 -6.81 -6.86
C THR A 119 12.41 -6.52 -8.28
N LEU A 120 11.99 -7.34 -9.25
CA LEU A 120 12.30 -7.14 -10.67
C LEU A 120 11.69 -5.83 -11.20
N LEU A 121 10.45 -5.55 -10.81
CA LEU A 121 9.71 -4.34 -11.17
C LEU A 121 10.45 -3.08 -10.70
N ALA A 122 11.06 -3.12 -9.51
CA ALA A 122 11.85 -2.01 -8.97
C ALA A 122 13.14 -1.71 -9.78
N GLN A 123 13.59 -2.63 -10.63
CA GLN A 123 14.76 -2.46 -11.50
C GLN A 123 14.41 -1.87 -12.87
N ILE A 124 13.13 -1.72 -13.20
CA ILE A 124 12.70 -1.28 -14.54
C ILE A 124 12.90 0.22 -14.70
N GLU A 125 13.66 0.60 -15.72
CA GLU A 125 14.04 2.01 -15.98
C GLU A 125 12.84 2.91 -16.26
N SER A 126 11.83 2.44 -17.00
CA SER A 126 10.61 3.21 -17.29
C SER A 126 9.79 3.55 -16.04
N LEU A 127 10.04 2.89 -14.92
CA LEU A 127 9.42 3.16 -13.62
C LEU A 127 10.28 4.03 -12.71
N ALA A 128 11.53 4.33 -13.08
CA ALA A 128 12.49 5.01 -12.20
C ALA A 128 12.09 6.42 -11.78
N THR A 129 11.27 7.09 -12.58
CA THR A 129 10.75 8.45 -12.28
C THR A 129 9.60 8.42 -11.28
N TRP A 130 8.94 7.28 -11.09
CA TRP A 130 7.80 7.14 -10.17
C TRP A 130 8.28 6.96 -8.73
N PRO A 131 7.86 7.83 -7.78
CA PRO A 131 8.17 7.63 -6.36
C PRO A 131 7.64 6.32 -5.80
N LEU A 132 6.39 5.99 -6.13
CA LEU A 132 5.68 4.83 -5.62
C LEU A 132 5.04 4.06 -6.78
N VAL A 133 5.23 2.75 -6.77
CA VAL A 133 4.55 1.79 -7.65
C VAL A 133 3.89 0.74 -6.75
N VAL A 134 2.61 0.46 -6.96
CA VAL A 134 1.87 -0.57 -6.24
C VAL A 134 1.58 -1.72 -7.20
N LEU A 135 2.09 -2.90 -6.88
CA LEU A 135 1.89 -4.13 -7.63
C LEU A 135 0.68 -4.88 -7.04
N VAL A 136 -0.33 -5.15 -7.87
CA VAL A 136 -1.60 -5.78 -7.46
C VAL A 136 -1.99 -6.93 -8.40
N ASP A 137 -3.01 -7.71 -8.01
CA ASP A 137 -3.57 -8.75 -8.88
C ASP A 137 -4.52 -8.18 -9.95
N ASP A 138 -5.26 -7.11 -9.64
CA ASP A 138 -6.23 -6.46 -10.54
C ASP A 138 -6.15 -4.93 -10.40
N VAL A 139 -5.61 -4.27 -11.43
CA VAL A 139 -5.45 -2.81 -11.49
C VAL A 139 -6.81 -2.11 -11.54
N SER A 140 -7.76 -2.64 -12.31
CA SER A 140 -9.07 -2.01 -12.52
C SER A 140 -9.89 -2.01 -11.23
N ALA A 141 -9.93 -3.15 -10.53
CA ALA A 141 -10.61 -3.27 -9.24
C ALA A 141 -9.93 -2.40 -8.17
N THR A 142 -8.60 -2.37 -8.13
CA THR A 142 -7.84 -1.56 -7.17
C THR A 142 -8.06 -0.06 -7.38
N CYS A 143 -8.08 0.40 -8.63
CA CYS A 143 -8.21 1.83 -8.95
C CYS A 143 -9.67 2.32 -9.03
N LEU A 144 -10.64 1.44 -8.77
CA LEU A 144 -12.08 1.78 -8.82
C LEU A 144 -12.45 2.94 -7.89
N SER A 145 -11.85 2.99 -6.70
CA SER A 145 -12.09 4.02 -5.69
C SER A 145 -10.87 4.19 -4.79
N THR A 146 -10.88 5.23 -3.95
CA THR A 146 -9.83 5.40 -2.93
C THR A 146 -9.88 4.28 -1.89
N GLU A 147 -11.08 3.84 -1.53
CA GLU A 147 -11.33 2.76 -0.59
C GLU A 147 -10.80 1.43 -1.13
N SER A 148 -11.04 1.12 -2.41
CA SER A 148 -10.49 -0.08 -3.06
C SER A 148 -8.97 -0.05 -3.10
N PHE A 149 -8.37 1.11 -3.42
CA PHE A 149 -6.92 1.26 -3.40
C PHE A 149 -6.35 1.03 -2.00
N LEU A 150 -6.95 1.67 -0.99
CA LEU A 150 -6.52 1.54 0.40
C LEU A 150 -6.65 0.10 0.90
N TRP A 151 -7.79 -0.53 0.61
CA TRP A 151 -8.06 -1.91 0.97
C TRP A 151 -7.02 -2.83 0.34
N THR A 152 -6.91 -2.85 -0.99
CA THR A 152 -5.96 -3.75 -1.67
C THR A 152 -4.52 -3.49 -1.22
N THR A 153 -4.09 -2.23 -1.21
CA THR A 153 -2.69 -1.90 -0.93
C THR A 153 -2.32 -2.21 0.51
N PHE A 154 -3.11 -1.76 1.49
CA PHE A 154 -2.69 -1.80 2.90
C PHE A 154 -3.15 -3.06 3.66
N THR A 155 -4.06 -3.87 3.10
CA THR A 155 -4.45 -5.16 3.71
C THR A 155 -3.69 -6.36 3.16
N ARG A 156 -2.99 -6.23 2.02
CA ARG A 156 -2.27 -7.33 1.36
C ARG A 156 -0.74 -7.18 1.35
N PHE A 157 -0.20 -6.30 2.18
CA PHE A 157 1.26 -6.11 2.29
C PHE A 157 1.75 -6.10 3.74
N GLU A 158 2.99 -6.56 3.92
CA GLU A 158 3.79 -6.48 5.13
C GLU A 158 5.02 -5.58 4.83
N PRO A 159 5.23 -4.45 5.54
CA PRO A 159 6.24 -3.46 5.17
C PRO A 159 7.67 -3.99 4.95
N ALA A 160 8.17 -4.89 5.79
CA ALA A 160 9.53 -5.40 5.74
C ALA A 160 9.77 -6.44 4.64
N ALA A 161 8.73 -7.17 4.24
CA ALA A 161 8.76 -8.21 3.24
C ALA A 161 8.37 -7.66 1.87
N ASP A 162 7.42 -6.74 1.79
CA ASP A 162 6.75 -6.37 0.54
C ASP A 162 7.14 -4.99 0.00
N ILE A 163 7.88 -4.18 0.76
CA ILE A 163 8.49 -2.95 0.23
C ILE A 163 9.81 -3.30 -0.47
N LYS A 164 9.83 -3.12 -1.78
CA LYS A 164 11.03 -3.24 -2.62
C LYS A 164 11.48 -1.86 -3.09
N SER A 165 12.75 -1.76 -3.41
CA SER A 165 13.35 -0.54 -3.93
C SER A 165 14.41 -0.90 -4.96
N GLN A 166 14.74 0.03 -5.86
CA GLN A 166 15.78 -0.20 -6.88
C GLN A 166 17.10 -0.63 -6.23
N GLN A 167 17.43 0.04 -5.13
CA GLN A 167 18.60 -0.27 -4.33
C GLN A 167 18.26 -0.09 -2.86
N GLN A 168 18.96 -0.87 -2.02
CA GLN A 168 18.98 -0.69 -0.57
C GLN A 168 20.43 -0.52 -0.11
N ARG A 169 20.69 0.43 0.78
CA ARG A 169 22.00 0.62 1.40
C ARG A 169 21.84 0.84 2.89
N VAL A 170 22.62 0.14 3.70
CA VAL A 170 22.66 0.40 5.13
C VAL A 170 23.63 1.55 5.40
N GLU A 171 23.12 2.64 5.96
CA GLU A 171 23.96 3.72 6.50
C GLU A 171 23.75 3.81 8.00
N LYS A 172 24.82 3.47 8.76
CA LYS A 172 24.76 3.27 10.21
C LYS A 172 23.69 2.21 10.56
N ASN A 173 22.62 2.59 11.23
CA ASN A 173 21.50 1.72 11.62
C ASN A 173 20.23 1.99 10.80
N HIS A 174 20.32 2.69 9.67
CA HIS A 174 19.20 3.01 8.80
C HIS A 174 19.34 2.33 7.44
N VAL A 175 18.24 1.78 6.92
CA VAL A 175 18.19 1.22 5.56
C VAL A 175 17.68 2.31 4.62
N MET A 176 18.58 2.80 3.77
CA MET A 176 18.23 3.74 2.72
C MET A 176 17.55 3.01 1.57
N HIS A 177 16.40 3.52 1.12
CA HIS A 177 15.70 3.00 -0.05
C HIS A 177 15.81 3.97 -1.23
N TYR A 178 16.19 3.47 -2.39
CA TYR A 178 16.29 4.24 -3.63
C TYR A 178 15.09 3.95 -4.53
N ARG A 179 14.51 5.02 -5.08
CA ARG A 179 13.31 4.95 -5.94
C ARG A 179 13.54 4.09 -7.21
N PRO A 180 12.48 3.51 -7.79
CA PRO A 180 11.09 3.56 -7.31
C PRO A 180 10.92 2.69 -6.05
N ILE A 181 10.00 3.07 -5.18
CA ILE A 181 9.52 2.18 -4.12
C ILE A 181 8.38 1.35 -4.70
N VAL A 182 8.49 0.04 -4.61
CA VAL A 182 7.45 -0.89 -5.01
C VAL A 182 6.81 -1.48 -3.76
N ILE A 183 5.48 -1.40 -3.64
CA ILE A 183 4.71 -2.16 -2.66
C ILE A 183 4.11 -3.37 -3.38
N ASP A 184 4.53 -4.58 -3.01
CA ASP A 184 3.91 -5.80 -3.50
C ASP A 184 2.64 -6.12 -2.68
N ALA A 185 1.48 -5.73 -3.21
CA ALA A 185 0.16 -5.93 -2.60
C ALA A 185 -0.65 -7.05 -3.29
N ARG A 186 0.03 -7.98 -3.99
CA ARG A 186 -0.61 -9.20 -4.52
C ARG A 186 -1.08 -10.10 -3.39
N MET A 187 -2.08 -10.94 -3.64
CA MET A 187 -2.47 -12.02 -2.74
C MET A 187 -1.33 -13.04 -2.60
N LYS A 188 -0.95 -13.34 -1.36
CA LYS A 188 0.05 -14.37 -1.07
C LYS A 188 -0.65 -15.71 -0.80
N PRO A 189 -0.01 -16.85 -1.09
CA PRO A 189 -0.63 -18.18 -1.02
C PRO A 189 -1.06 -18.62 0.39
N TRP A 190 -0.48 -17.99 1.42
CA TRP A 190 -0.78 -18.28 2.82
C TRP A 190 -1.83 -17.35 3.42
N TYR A 191 -2.32 -16.37 2.67
CA TYR A 191 -3.44 -15.54 3.13
C TYR A 191 -4.71 -16.39 3.12
N PRO A 192 -5.61 -16.21 4.10
CA PRO A 192 -6.92 -16.82 4.02
C PRO A 192 -7.69 -16.29 2.81
N ASP A 193 -8.60 -17.12 2.30
CA ASP A 193 -9.52 -16.69 1.25
C ASP A 193 -10.37 -15.50 1.74
N GLU A 194 -10.76 -14.64 0.80
CA GLU A 194 -11.65 -13.53 1.10
C GLU A 194 -12.98 -14.05 1.65
N VAL A 195 -13.40 -13.47 2.79
CA VAL A 195 -14.67 -13.83 3.39
C VAL A 195 -15.80 -13.31 2.50
N THR A 196 -16.60 -14.23 1.98
CA THR A 196 -17.78 -13.92 1.17
C THR A 196 -19.05 -14.29 1.92
N CYS A 197 -20.10 -13.48 1.76
CA CYS A 197 -21.40 -13.80 2.33
C CYS A 197 -22.06 -14.95 1.54
N TYR A 198 -22.73 -15.86 2.24
CA TYR A 198 -23.60 -16.82 1.58
C TYR A 198 -24.73 -16.08 0.82
N PRO A 199 -24.96 -16.37 -0.47
CA PRO A 199 -25.90 -15.58 -1.28
C PRO A 199 -27.33 -15.55 -0.74
N ASP A 200 -27.81 -16.65 -0.16
CA ASP A 200 -29.12 -16.76 0.47
C ASP A 200 -29.23 -15.93 1.75
N VAL A 201 -28.18 -15.91 2.57
CA VAL A 201 -28.09 -15.07 3.77
C VAL A 201 -28.07 -13.59 3.41
N ALA A 202 -27.25 -13.20 2.43
CA ALA A 202 -27.20 -11.82 1.94
C ALA A 202 -28.57 -11.38 1.41
N LYS A 203 -29.23 -12.23 0.60
CA LYS A 203 -30.58 -11.97 0.09
C LYS A 203 -31.60 -11.83 1.22
N LYS A 204 -31.54 -12.70 2.23
CA LYS A 204 -32.42 -12.65 3.41
C LYS A 204 -32.23 -11.36 4.21
N ALA A 205 -30.99 -10.95 4.44
CA ALA A 205 -30.68 -9.69 5.12
C ALA A 205 -31.23 -8.48 4.35
N SER A 206 -30.98 -8.41 3.04
CA SER A 206 -31.49 -7.34 2.18
C SER A 206 -33.02 -7.29 2.15
N ALA A 207 -33.68 -8.44 2.06
CA ALA A 207 -35.14 -8.52 2.02
C ALA A 207 -35.78 -8.02 3.34
N ARG A 208 -35.17 -8.34 4.48
CA ARG A 208 -35.68 -7.98 5.81
C ARG A 208 -35.19 -6.63 6.32
N TRP A 209 -34.31 -5.94 5.59
CA TRP A 209 -33.70 -4.68 6.04
C TRP A 209 -34.74 -3.66 6.51
N ARG A 210 -35.83 -3.50 5.73
CA ARG A 210 -36.93 -2.57 6.04
C ARG A 210 -37.81 -2.99 7.22
N GLU A 211 -37.79 -4.27 7.62
CA GLU A 211 -38.50 -4.74 8.83
C GLU A 211 -37.83 -4.19 10.10
N TYR A 212 -36.49 -4.06 10.07
CA TYR A 212 -35.70 -3.63 11.22
C TYR A 212 -35.35 -2.13 11.18
N PHE A 213 -35.22 -1.57 9.97
CA PHE A 213 -34.89 -0.16 9.73
C PHE A 213 -35.96 0.49 8.84
N PRO A 214 -37.18 0.69 9.34
CA PRO A 214 -38.31 1.16 8.54
C PRO A 214 -38.14 2.60 8.01
N GLU A 215 -37.37 3.44 8.71
CA GLU A 215 -37.13 4.84 8.34
C GLU A 215 -35.82 5.05 7.52
N GLY A 216 -35.08 3.97 7.23
CA GLY A 216 -33.76 4.06 6.59
C GLY A 216 -32.63 4.41 7.56
N PHE A 217 -31.44 4.66 7.01
CA PHE A 217 -30.25 5.18 7.69
C PHE A 217 -29.86 6.51 7.05
#